data_AF-A0AAV2GPE1-F1
#
_entry.id   AF-A0AAV2GPE1-F1
#
_cell.length_a   1.000
_cell.length_b   1.000
_cell.length_c   1.000
_cell.angle_alpha   90.00
_cell.angle_beta   90.00
_cell.angle_gamma   90.00
#
_symmetry.space_group_name_H-M   'P 1'
#
loop_
_entity.id
_entity.type
_entity.pdbx_description
1 polymer ?
#
loop_
_entity_poly.entity_id
_entity_poly.type
_entity_poly.pdbx_seq_one_letter_code
_entity_poly.pdbx_strand_id
1 'polypeptide(L)'
;MRWHHENKAMDGVMRHPADSLAWKSFDQSHHFFASDPRNVRLALASDGFQPFTNSKTPYSIWPVLLIPYNLPPWIIMKPSNFILSMLIHGPDSLGDAIDVYLQPLIEELKSLWEEGVNTFDASKAKFSTVSFLTVDNQRLPCLCQFVRLEY
;
A
#
# COMPACT_ATOMS: atom_id res chain seq x y z
N MET A 1 -2.81 -0.48 14.83
CA MET A 1 -3.06 -0.86 13.42
C MET A 1 -4.23 -1.86 13.29
N ARG A 2 -5.36 -1.64 13.99
CA ARG A 2 -6.56 -2.53 13.95
C ARG A 2 -7.85 -1.80 13.55
N TRP A 3 -7.75 -0.51 13.24
CA TRP A 3 -8.90 0.38 13.07
C TRP A 3 -9.85 -0.12 11.97
N HIS A 4 -9.29 -0.54 10.83
CA HIS A 4 -10.05 -1.05 9.68
C HIS A 4 -10.94 -2.26 10.01
N HIS A 5 -10.62 -3.02 11.06
CA HIS A 5 -11.39 -4.17 11.49
C HIS A 5 -12.42 -3.79 12.55
N GLU A 6 -12.04 -2.94 13.49
CA GLU A 6 -12.90 -2.52 14.61
C GLU A 6 -14.01 -1.54 14.20
N ASN A 7 -13.81 -0.78 13.12
CA ASN A 7 -14.70 0.32 12.71
C ASN A 7 -15.39 0.07 11.35
N LYS A 8 -15.67 -1.20 11.01
CA LYS A 8 -16.38 -1.55 9.77
C LYS A 8 -17.80 -0.97 9.78
N ALA A 9 -18.12 -0.11 8.82
CA ALA A 9 -19.48 0.38 8.62
C ALA A 9 -20.28 -0.58 7.73
N MET A 10 -21.48 -0.97 8.16
CA MET A 10 -22.36 -1.91 7.43
C MET A 10 -23.50 -1.20 6.70
N ASP A 11 -23.44 0.12 6.55
CA ASP A 11 -24.50 0.95 5.98
C ASP A 11 -24.41 1.11 4.44
N GLY A 12 -23.49 0.37 3.81
CA GLY A 12 -23.29 0.39 2.35
C GLY A 12 -22.56 1.64 1.83
N VAL A 13 -22.15 2.56 2.70
CA VAL A 13 -21.39 3.75 2.30
C VAL A 13 -19.90 3.48 2.41
N MET A 14 -19.18 3.62 1.30
CA MET A 14 -17.72 3.47 1.27
C MET A 14 -17.05 4.69 1.89
N ARG A 15 -16.43 4.55 3.06
CA ARG A 15 -15.68 5.61 3.76
C ARG A 15 -14.20 5.29 3.86
N HIS A 16 -13.86 4.02 3.74
CA HIS A 16 -12.51 3.51 3.84
C HIS A 16 -12.31 2.38 2.80
N PRO A 17 -11.08 2.14 2.30
CA PRO A 17 -10.80 1.00 1.41
C PRO A 17 -11.30 -0.35 1.94
N ALA A 18 -11.38 -0.51 3.27
CA ALA A 18 -11.94 -1.70 3.92
C ALA A 18 -13.44 -1.94 3.69
N ASP A 19 -14.19 -0.92 3.29
CA ASP A 19 -15.61 -1.05 2.96
C ASP A 19 -15.82 -1.58 1.53
N SER A 20 -14.77 -1.54 0.70
CA SER A 20 -14.82 -1.92 -0.71
C SER A 20 -15.11 -3.40 -0.92
N LEU A 21 -15.76 -3.71 -2.05
CA LEU A 21 -16.00 -5.08 -2.47
C LEU A 21 -14.69 -5.85 -2.68
N ALA A 22 -13.67 -5.18 -3.22
CA ALA A 22 -12.36 -5.76 -3.47
C ALA A 22 -11.71 -6.24 -2.15
N TRP A 23 -11.86 -5.47 -1.07
CA TRP A 23 -11.35 -5.87 0.24
C TRP A 23 -12.11 -7.07 0.80
N LYS A 24 -13.44 -7.06 0.67
CA LYS A 24 -14.29 -8.16 1.12
C LYS A 24 -13.99 -9.46 0.35
N SER A 25 -13.81 -9.39 -0.97
CA SER A 25 -13.42 -10.55 -1.79
C SER A 25 -12.02 -11.06 -1.46
N PHE A 26 -11.09 -10.15 -1.13
CA PHE A 26 -9.77 -10.53 -0.67
C PHE A 26 -9.82 -11.26 0.68
N ASP A 27 -10.57 -10.73 1.65
CA ASP A 27 -10.73 -11.36 2.97
C ASP A 27 -11.41 -12.75 2.90
N GLN A 28 -12.27 -12.96 1.89
CA GLN A 28 -12.90 -14.25 1.60
C GLN A 28 -11.93 -15.26 0.97
N SER A 29 -11.05 -14.81 0.09
CA SER A 29 -10.06 -15.69 -0.57
C SER A 29 -8.87 -16.00 0.33
N HIS A 30 -8.49 -15.08 1.22
CA HIS A 30 -7.30 -15.18 2.07
C HIS A 30 -7.65 -15.13 3.55
N HIS A 31 -8.41 -16.13 4.02
CA HIS A 31 -8.85 -16.23 5.41
C HIS A 31 -7.69 -16.20 6.41
N PHE A 32 -6.55 -16.83 6.09
CA PHE A 32 -5.38 -16.82 6.98
C PHE A 32 -4.92 -15.38 7.27
N PHE A 33 -4.86 -14.53 6.24
CA PHE A 33 -4.43 -13.15 6.35
C PHE A 33 -5.50 -12.29 7.04
N ALA A 34 -6.76 -12.47 6.65
CA ALA A 34 -7.88 -11.71 7.19
C ALA A 34 -8.19 -12.03 8.66
N SER A 35 -7.81 -13.22 9.14
CA SER A 35 -8.06 -13.66 10.52
C SER A 35 -7.31 -12.80 11.56
N ASP A 36 -6.13 -12.27 11.21
CA ASP A 36 -5.40 -11.37 12.08
C ASP A 36 -5.57 -9.90 11.62
N PRO A 37 -6.35 -9.08 12.34
CA PRO A 37 -6.55 -7.67 11.99
C PRO A 37 -5.29 -6.81 12.16
N ARG A 38 -4.20 -7.38 12.68
CA ARG A 38 -2.90 -6.69 12.80
C ARG A 38 -2.09 -6.79 11.53
N ASN A 39 -2.41 -7.74 10.63
CA ASN A 39 -1.80 -7.84 9.32
C ASN A 39 -1.98 -6.53 8.55
N VAL A 40 -0.88 -6.06 7.96
CA VAL A 40 -0.79 -4.71 7.42
C VAL A 40 -1.12 -4.73 5.93
N ARG A 41 -2.00 -3.82 5.53
CA ARG A 41 -2.31 -3.58 4.13
C ARG A 41 -1.72 -2.24 3.74
N LEU A 42 -0.78 -2.28 2.80
CA LEU A 42 -0.09 -1.14 2.25
C LEU A 42 -0.70 -0.81 0.89
N ALA A 43 -0.98 0.45 0.61
CA ALA A 43 -1.27 0.90 -0.74
C ALA A 43 0.04 1.29 -1.42
N LEU A 44 0.27 0.82 -2.64
CA LEU A 44 1.33 1.30 -3.49
C LEU A 44 0.77 2.40 -4.38
N ALA A 45 1.38 3.59 -4.36
CA ALA A 45 1.03 4.69 -5.23
C ALA A 45 2.29 5.27 -5.85
N SER A 46 2.25 5.53 -7.15
CA SER A 46 3.28 6.28 -7.85
C SER A 46 2.64 7.28 -8.81
N ASP A 47 3.20 8.48 -8.88
CA ASP A 47 2.77 9.51 -9.82
C ASP A 47 3.98 10.33 -10.28
N GLY A 48 3.99 10.72 -11.55
CA GLY A 48 5.09 11.50 -12.12
C GLY A 48 4.86 12.99 -11.88
N PHE A 49 5.80 13.66 -11.21
CA PHE A 49 5.77 15.12 -11.08
C PHE A 49 7.03 15.77 -11.67
N GLN A 50 6.85 16.97 -12.25
CA GLN A 50 7.95 17.77 -12.77
C GLN A 50 8.41 18.76 -11.69
N PRO A 51 9.56 18.55 -11.04
CA PRO A 51 10.04 19.42 -9.95
C PRO A 51 10.47 20.80 -10.46
N PHE A 52 10.88 20.90 -11.72
CA PHE A 52 11.40 22.12 -12.31
C PHE A 52 10.40 22.70 -13.31
N THR A 53 9.61 23.67 -12.86
CA THR A 53 8.52 24.29 -13.63
C THR A 53 9.01 25.11 -14.84
N ASN A 54 10.30 25.47 -14.88
CA ASN A 54 10.88 26.41 -15.88
C ASN A 54 12.07 25.84 -16.69
N SER A 55 12.35 24.54 -16.65
CA SER A 55 13.41 23.93 -17.47
C SER A 55 12.90 23.60 -18.88
N LYS A 56 13.69 23.95 -19.92
CA LYS A 56 13.43 23.55 -21.32
C LYS A 56 13.55 22.04 -21.56
N THR A 57 14.13 21.31 -20.60
CA THR A 57 14.27 19.86 -20.63
C THR A 57 13.12 19.23 -19.85
N PRO A 58 12.32 18.32 -20.46
CA PRO A 58 11.37 17.52 -19.71
C PRO A 58 12.13 16.67 -18.69
N TYR A 59 11.66 16.69 -17.44
CA TYR A 59 12.24 15.90 -16.36
C TYR A 59 11.14 15.52 -15.39
N SER A 60 10.97 14.22 -15.18
CA SER A 60 9.96 13.67 -14.27
C SER A 60 10.62 12.93 -13.12
N ILE A 61 10.05 13.12 -11.93
CA ILE A 61 10.37 12.34 -10.74
C ILE A 61 9.13 11.55 -10.36
N TRP A 62 9.32 10.25 -10.15
CA TRP A 62 8.27 9.32 -9.77
C TRP A 62 8.56 8.76 -8.38
N PRO A 63 8.02 9.37 -7.31
CA PRO A 63 8.04 8.76 -5.99
C PRO A 63 7.16 7.52 -6.00
N VAL A 64 7.66 6.45 -5.40
CA VAL A 64 6.90 5.25 -5.06
C VAL A 64 6.59 5.33 -3.57
N LEU A 65 5.31 5.48 -3.25
CA LEU A 65 4.81 5.68 -1.90
C LEU A 65 4.06 4.44 -1.43
N LEU A 66 4.33 4.03 -0.19
CA LEU A 66 3.61 3.01 0.55
C LEU A 66 2.74 3.69 1.62
N ILE A 67 1.45 3.34 1.67
CA ILE A 67 0.47 3.97 2.57
C ILE A 67 -0.24 2.90 3.41
N PRO A 68 -0.16 2.91 4.75
CA PRO A 68 -0.79 1.90 5.59
C PRO A 68 -2.31 2.14 5.71
N TYR A 69 -3.11 1.31 5.02
CA TYR A 69 -4.58 1.31 5.08
C TYR A 69 -5.14 0.70 6.37
N ASN A 70 -4.32 0.42 7.37
CA ASN A 70 -4.79 -0.01 8.70
C ASN A 70 -5.22 1.17 9.59
N LEU A 71 -4.90 2.40 9.19
CA LEU A 71 -5.15 3.63 9.92
C LEU A 71 -6.56 4.18 9.62
N PRO A 72 -7.09 5.10 10.45
CA PRO A 72 -8.35 5.74 10.14
C PRO A 72 -8.26 6.74 8.96
N PRO A 73 -9.37 7.01 8.24
CA PRO A 73 -9.42 7.88 7.06
C PRO A 73 -8.79 9.26 7.26
N TRP A 74 -8.99 9.86 8.45
CA TRP A 74 -8.46 11.19 8.79
C TRP A 74 -6.95 11.22 9.08
N ILE A 75 -6.31 10.06 9.18
CA ILE A 75 -4.86 9.92 9.41
C ILE A 75 -4.17 9.37 8.16
N ILE A 76 -4.79 8.44 7.42
CA ILE A 76 -4.19 7.79 6.24
C ILE A 76 -3.57 8.79 5.27
N MET A 77 -4.27 9.89 4.98
CA MET A 77 -3.83 10.86 3.96
C MET A 77 -2.85 11.92 4.47
N LYS A 78 -2.39 11.82 5.73
CA LYS A 78 -1.37 12.73 6.24
C LYS A 78 0.00 12.35 5.65
N PRO A 79 0.77 13.30 5.10
CA PRO A 79 2.09 13.03 4.52
C PRO A 79 3.06 12.33 5.47
N SER A 80 2.90 12.55 6.78
CA SER A 80 3.70 11.87 7.83
C SER A 80 3.51 10.35 7.90
N ASN A 81 2.46 9.81 7.27
CA ASN A 81 2.19 8.38 7.22
C ASN A 81 2.53 7.75 5.86
N PHE A 82 3.01 8.55 4.91
CA PHE A 82 3.51 8.02 3.64
C PHE A 82 4.95 7.56 3.85
N ILE A 83 5.22 6.34 3.41
CA ILE A 83 6.55 5.76 3.41
C ILE A 83 7.07 5.86 1.98
N LEU A 84 8.10 6.68 1.77
CA LEU A 84 8.79 6.75 0.49
C LEU A 84 9.72 5.54 0.37
N SER A 85 9.41 4.60 -0.53
CA SER A 85 10.23 3.41 -0.76
C SER A 85 11.28 3.65 -1.84
N MET A 86 10.91 4.36 -2.92
CA MET A 86 11.78 4.58 -4.07
C MET A 86 11.53 5.95 -4.69
N LEU A 87 12.59 6.54 -5.26
CA LEU A 87 12.52 7.75 -6.06
C LEU A 87 13.12 7.46 -7.44
N ILE A 88 12.27 7.41 -8.45
CA ILE A 88 12.70 7.09 -9.81
C ILE A 88 12.84 8.38 -10.60
N HIS A 89 14.03 8.61 -11.14
CA HIS A 89 14.37 9.80 -11.91
C HIS A 89 14.45 9.45 -13.39
N GLY A 90 13.75 10.19 -14.25
CA GLY A 90 13.76 9.94 -15.69
C GLY A 90 13.47 11.20 -16.51
N PRO A 91 14.31 11.54 -17.52
CA PRO A 91 13.99 12.60 -18.47
C PRO A 91 12.70 12.29 -19.26
N ASP A 92 12.41 11.00 -19.46
CA ASP A 92 11.22 10.48 -20.11
C ASP A 92 10.30 9.77 -19.09
N SER A 93 9.01 9.66 -19.40
CA SER A 93 8.06 8.85 -18.61
C SER A 93 8.56 7.41 -18.52
N LEU A 94 8.43 6.78 -17.34
CA LEU A 94 8.96 5.44 -17.01
C LEU A 94 8.56 4.29 -17.94
N GLY A 95 7.64 4.52 -18.88
CA GLY A 95 7.34 3.64 -20.00
C GLY A 95 7.22 2.17 -19.61
N ASP A 96 7.76 1.30 -20.44
CA ASP A 96 7.71 -0.15 -20.28
C ASP A 96 8.71 -0.71 -19.25
N ALA A 97 9.57 0.13 -18.63
CA ALA A 97 10.66 -0.34 -17.75
C ALA A 97 10.36 -0.18 -16.25
N ILE A 98 9.16 0.28 -15.87
CA ILE A 98 8.79 0.51 -14.47
C ILE A 98 8.84 -0.78 -13.63
N ASP A 99 8.56 -1.92 -14.25
CA ASP A 99 8.63 -3.25 -13.66
C ASP A 99 10.04 -3.62 -13.18
N VAL A 100 11.07 -3.26 -13.95
CA VAL A 100 12.49 -3.47 -13.58
C VAL A 100 12.83 -2.69 -12.31
N TYR A 101 12.33 -1.47 -12.17
CA TYR A 101 12.55 -0.66 -10.97
C TYR A 101 11.75 -1.16 -9.77
N LEU A 102 10.55 -1.69 -9.98
CA LEU A 102 9.70 -2.20 -8.90
C LEU A 102 10.09 -3.60 -8.43
N GLN A 103 10.87 -4.36 -9.20
CA GLN A 103 11.30 -5.72 -8.87
C GLN A 103 11.85 -5.87 -7.44
N PRO A 104 12.85 -5.09 -6.97
CA PRO A 104 13.36 -5.24 -5.60
C PRO A 104 12.29 -4.98 -4.55
N LEU A 105 11.39 -4.01 -4.78
CA LEU A 105 10.28 -3.73 -3.87
C LEU A 105 9.27 -4.89 -3.85
N ILE A 106 8.99 -5.49 -5.00
CA ILE A 106 8.09 -6.65 -5.12
C ILE A 106 8.68 -7.86 -4.38
N GLU A 107 9.98 -8.11 -4.50
CA GLU A 107 10.67 -9.20 -3.79
C GLU A 107 10.60 -9.03 -2.27
N GLU A 108 10.84 -7.82 -1.76
CA GLU A 108 10.67 -7.53 -0.33
C GLU A 108 9.22 -7.73 0.13
N LEU A 109 8.25 -7.24 -0.64
CA LEU A 109 6.82 -7.39 -0.31
C LEU A 109 6.36 -8.85 -0.32
N LYS A 110 6.92 -9.68 -1.22
CA LYS A 110 6.67 -11.13 -1.23
C LYS A 110 7.21 -11.79 0.04
N SER A 111 8.44 -11.49 0.45
CA SER A 111 8.99 -12.01 1.71
C SER A 111 8.15 -11.54 2.92
N LEU A 112 7.71 -10.28 2.94
CA LEU A 112 6.83 -9.76 3.99
C LEU A 112 5.43 -10.40 4.02
N TRP A 113 4.96 -10.93 2.88
CA TRP A 113 3.70 -11.67 2.81
C TRP A 113 3.86 -13.11 3.31
N GLU A 114 4.90 -13.81 2.84
CA GLU A 114 5.15 -15.23 3.11
C GLU A 114 5.71 -15.48 4.51
N GLU A 115 6.75 -14.74 4.89
CA GLU A 115 7.46 -14.90 6.16
C GLU A 115 6.90 -13.97 7.24
N GLY A 116 6.49 -12.77 6.84
CA GLY A 116 6.10 -11.70 7.75
C GLY A 116 7.28 -11.15 8.58
N VAL A 117 6.96 -10.24 9.51
CA VAL A 117 7.97 -9.64 10.39
C VAL A 117 7.57 -9.84 11.84
N ASN A 118 8.53 -10.29 12.66
CA ASN A 118 8.32 -10.35 14.09
C ASN A 118 8.30 -8.93 14.69
N THR A 119 7.13 -8.49 15.15
CA THR A 119 6.92 -7.15 15.68
C THR A 119 6.37 -7.20 17.10
N PHE A 120 6.72 -6.19 17.90
CA PHE A 120 6.20 -6.08 19.26
C PHE A 120 4.78 -5.49 19.25
N ASP A 121 3.81 -6.27 19.69
CA ASP A 121 2.42 -5.84 19.88
C ASP A 121 2.27 -5.18 21.25
N ALA A 122 2.26 -3.85 21.27
CA ALA A 122 2.08 -3.06 22.48
C ALA A 122 0.74 -3.33 23.19
N SER A 123 -0.31 -3.75 22.46
CA SER A 123 -1.62 -4.04 23.07
C SER A 123 -1.64 -5.36 23.83
N LYS A 124 -0.80 -6.32 23.44
CA LYS A 124 -0.67 -7.63 24.08
C LYS A 124 0.63 -7.79 24.88
N ALA A 125 1.50 -6.78 24.85
CA ALA A 125 2.85 -6.79 25.40
C ALA A 125 3.67 -8.04 24.99
N LYS A 126 3.53 -8.47 23.72
CA LYS A 126 4.14 -9.69 23.20
C LYS A 126 4.60 -9.52 21.75
N PHE A 127 5.61 -10.28 21.37
CA PHE A 127 6.03 -10.39 19.98
C PHE A 127 5.03 -11.24 19.17
N SER A 128 4.74 -10.82 17.93
CA SER A 128 3.88 -11.53 16.99
C SER A 128 4.36 -11.27 15.57
N THR A 129 4.30 -12.30 14.72
CA THR A 129 4.53 -12.14 13.29
C THR A 129 3.37 -11.38 12.65
N VAL A 130 3.69 -10.38 11.85
CA VAL A 130 2.74 -9.57 11.09
C VAL A 130 3.09 -9.68 9.61
N SER A 131 2.13 -10.09 8.80
CA SER A 131 2.29 -10.16 7.35
C SER A 131 1.84 -8.86 6.69
N PHE A 132 2.39 -8.57 5.52
CA PHE A 132 2.08 -7.36 4.75
C PHE A 132 1.49 -7.74 3.40
N LEU A 133 0.47 -6.99 2.96
CA LEU A 133 -0.13 -7.09 1.64
C LEU A 133 -0.08 -5.73 0.96
N THR A 134 0.25 -5.69 -0.33
CA THR A 134 0.06 -4.49 -1.14
C THR A 134 -1.27 -4.45 -1.87
N VAL A 135 -1.83 -3.26 -1.95
CA VAL A 135 -2.99 -2.88 -2.77
C VAL A 135 -2.45 -1.92 -3.80
N ASP A 136 -2.58 -2.27 -5.08
CA ASP A 136 -2.18 -1.38 -6.15
C ASP A 136 -3.20 -0.26 -6.31
N ASN A 137 -2.71 0.96 -6.38
CA ASN A 137 -3.47 2.17 -6.61
C ASN A 137 -2.72 2.97 -7.68
N GLN A 138 -2.77 2.46 -8.92
CA GLN A 138 -2.01 2.98 -10.08
C GLN A 138 -2.25 4.47 -10.39
N ARG A 139 -3.24 5.10 -9.75
CA ARG A 139 -3.39 6.55 -9.67
C ARG A 139 -3.90 6.91 -8.27
N LEU A 140 -3.35 7.97 -7.67
CA LEU A 140 -3.86 8.60 -6.44
C LEU A 140 -5.40 8.62 -6.40
N PRO A 141 -5.98 8.49 -5.19
CA PRO A 141 -6.96 7.48 -4.80
C PRO A 141 -8.29 7.57 -5.56
N CYS A 142 -8.41 6.77 -6.62
CA CYS A 142 -9.70 6.56 -7.28
C CYS A 142 -10.07 5.07 -7.39
N LEU A 143 -9.08 4.18 -7.49
CA LEU A 143 -9.29 2.75 -7.71
C LEU A 143 -8.22 1.93 -6.98
N CYS A 144 -8.59 1.37 -5.81
CA CYS A 144 -7.78 0.37 -5.14
C CYS A 144 -8.06 -1.00 -5.76
N GLN A 145 -7.09 -1.58 -6.46
CA GLN A 145 -7.15 -2.95 -6.93
C GLN A 145 -6.12 -3.77 -6.16
N PHE A 146 -6.55 -4.86 -5.51
CA PHE A 146 -5.59 -5.76 -4.86
C PHE A 146 -4.79 -6.46 -5.97
N VAL A 147 -3.49 -6.20 -6.03
CA VAL A 147 -2.59 -6.96 -6.90
C VAL A 147 -2.14 -8.18 -6.12
N ARG A 148 -2.45 -9.34 -6.69
CA ARG A 148 -1.86 -10.60 -6.26
C ARG A 148 -0.39 -10.55 -6.66
N LEU A 149 0.53 -10.66 -5.70
CA LEU A 149 1.96 -10.82 -5.98
C LEU A 149 2.24 -12.23 -6.51
N GLU A 150 1.56 -12.63 -7.59
CA GLU A 150 1.87 -13.84 -8.34
C GLU A 150 2.72 -13.47 -9.54
N TYR A 151 4.03 -13.54 -9.33
CA TYR A 151 5.03 -13.76 -10.37
C TYR A 151 5.76 -15.05 -10.03
#